data_AF-A0A8S3XK73-F1
#
_entry.id   AF-A0A8S3XK73-F1
#
_cell.length_a   1.000
_cell.length_b   1.000
_cell.length_c   1.000
_cell.angle_alpha   90.00
_cell.angle_beta   90.00
_cell.angle_gamma   90.00
#
_symmetry.space_group_name_H-M   'P 1'
#
loop_
_entity.id
_entity.type
_entity.pdbx_description
1 polymer ?
#
loop_
_entity_poly.entity_id
_entity_poly.type
_entity_poly.pdbx_seq_one_letter_code
_entity_poly.pdbx_strand_id
1 'polypeptide(L)'
;MLINIEKYAKLIYPANKENLIKLERNRVVNSYINRNNLVAVLDIPLIERDIYTHYKIISIPISNSDVTHIIIPSYPFLLVKRLKYRSAVSPCEEIDDEKFLCPEESFAEYPAETCIEQIMQMKTNYSSCQQHNIRLENLKIQRIFKNYWLLYTTKDLIITEHCPEHIKKYQVKGTYIIIPNQECRTKVVDTFINTPRYFANIKLQLPTIEMPTVREDDIKKEAKS
;
A
#
# COMPACT_ATOMS: atom_id res chain seq x y z
N MET A 1 27.99 -24.37 -3.56
CA MET A 1 26.91 -24.68 -2.60
C MET A 1 25.55 -24.22 -3.11
N LEU A 2 25.30 -22.91 -3.28
CA LEU A 2 23.99 -22.37 -3.72
C LEU A 2 23.47 -22.98 -5.03
N ILE A 3 24.32 -23.12 -6.05
CA ILE A 3 23.96 -23.76 -7.35
C ILE A 3 23.44 -25.20 -7.16
N ASN A 4 23.93 -25.93 -6.15
CA ASN A 4 23.43 -27.28 -5.88
C ASN A 4 22.08 -27.24 -5.16
N ILE A 5 21.80 -26.21 -4.35
CA ILE A 5 20.49 -26.02 -3.71
C ILE A 5 19.42 -25.72 -4.77
N GLU A 6 19.75 -24.90 -5.78
CA GLU A 6 18.83 -24.56 -6.88
C GLU A 6 18.33 -25.75 -7.69
N LYS A 7 19.05 -26.87 -7.66
CA LYS A 7 18.61 -28.11 -8.32
C LYS A 7 17.37 -28.72 -7.65
N TYR A 8 17.16 -28.43 -6.36
CA TYR A 8 16.13 -29.07 -5.54
C TYR A 8 15.12 -28.07 -4.97
N ALA A 9 15.52 -26.81 -4.76
CA ALA A 9 14.70 -25.76 -4.18
C ALA A 9 14.86 -24.44 -4.95
N LYS A 10 13.89 -23.55 -4.82
CA LYS A 10 13.92 -22.24 -5.47
C LYS A 10 14.47 -21.20 -4.49
N LEU A 11 15.55 -20.53 -4.87
CA LEU A 11 16.10 -19.40 -4.13
C LEU A 11 15.36 -18.11 -4.49
N ILE A 12 15.49 -17.10 -3.63
CA ILE A 12 14.95 -15.75 -3.88
C ILE A 12 15.49 -15.17 -5.19
N TYR A 13 16.78 -15.38 -5.45
CA TYR A 13 17.45 -14.97 -6.69
C TYR A 13 18.23 -16.14 -7.30
N PRO A 14 18.40 -16.19 -8.63
CA PRO A 14 19.27 -17.15 -9.29
C PRO A 14 20.69 -17.14 -8.72
N ALA A 15 21.29 -18.30 -8.45
CA ALA A 15 22.62 -18.45 -7.86
C ALA A 15 23.73 -18.18 -8.90
N ASN A 16 23.86 -16.93 -9.32
CA ASN A 16 24.88 -16.44 -10.23
C ASN A 16 25.71 -15.30 -9.60
N LYS A 17 26.81 -14.93 -10.25
CA LYS A 17 27.76 -13.93 -9.72
C LYS A 17 27.11 -12.55 -9.48
N GLU A 18 26.15 -12.17 -10.32
CA GLU A 18 25.44 -10.88 -10.26
C GLU A 18 24.52 -10.80 -9.04
N ASN A 19 23.92 -11.92 -8.64
CA ASN A 19 22.99 -11.99 -7.53
C ASN A 19 23.62 -12.39 -6.20
N LEU A 20 24.93 -12.69 -6.16
CA LEU A 20 25.61 -13.11 -4.92
C LEU A 20 25.37 -12.11 -3.78
N ILE A 21 25.57 -10.82 -4.03
CA ILE A 21 25.37 -9.78 -3.01
C ILE A 21 23.91 -9.74 -2.54
N LYS A 22 22.95 -9.91 -3.46
CA LYS A 22 21.52 -9.94 -3.13
C LYS A 22 21.18 -11.15 -2.27
N LEU A 23 21.71 -12.33 -2.61
CA LEU A 23 21.55 -13.55 -1.82
C LEU A 23 22.22 -13.43 -0.44
N GLU A 24 23.37 -12.77 -0.35
CA GLU A 24 24.05 -12.55 0.92
C GLU A 24 23.29 -11.59 1.85
N ARG A 25 22.59 -10.60 1.31
CA ARG A 25 21.78 -9.67 2.11
C ARG A 25 20.54 -10.31 2.71
N ASN A 26 20.06 -11.41 2.12
CA ASN A 26 18.83 -12.08 2.53
C ASN A 26 19.09 -13.35 3.38
N ARG A 27 20.33 -13.59 3.83
CA ARG A 27 20.67 -14.76 4.66
C ARG A 27 20.76 -14.37 6.13
N VAL A 28 20.40 -15.31 7.01
CA VAL A 28 20.68 -15.18 8.44
C VAL A 28 21.91 -16.02 8.77
N VAL A 29 22.89 -15.41 9.42
CA VAL A 29 24.08 -16.11 9.92
C VAL A 29 23.93 -16.22 11.42
N ASN A 30 23.71 -17.44 11.90
CA ASN A 30 23.73 -17.75 13.31
C ASN A 30 25.07 -18.38 13.68
N SER A 31 25.65 -17.98 14.81
CA SER A 31 26.93 -18.55 15.26
C SER A 31 26.84 -18.99 16.71
N TYR A 32 27.36 -20.18 16.98
CA TYR A 32 27.36 -20.79 18.31
C TYR A 32 28.74 -21.32 18.63
N ILE A 33 29.16 -21.18 19.88
CA ILE A 33 30.38 -21.82 20.40
C ILE A 33 29.95 -23.08 21.13
N ASN A 34 30.47 -24.22 20.68
CA ASN A 34 30.27 -25.50 21.35
C ASN A 34 31.62 -26.08 21.73
N ARG A 35 31.91 -26.09 23.03
CA ARG A 35 33.23 -26.41 23.61
C ARG A 35 34.31 -25.46 23.04
N ASN A 36 35.13 -25.94 22.10
CA ASN A 36 36.21 -25.19 21.44
C ASN A 36 35.97 -25.00 19.93
N ASN A 37 34.77 -25.31 19.45
CA ASN A 37 34.40 -25.17 18.04
C ASN A 37 33.47 -23.96 17.85
N LEU A 38 33.80 -23.14 16.86
CA LEU A 38 32.89 -22.13 16.32
C LEU A 38 32.05 -22.80 15.22
N VAL A 39 30.74 -22.87 15.42
CA VAL A 39 29.78 -23.39 14.45
C VAL A 39 29.00 -22.22 13.88
N ALA A 40 29.09 -22.02 12.56
CA ALA A 40 28.27 -21.07 11.83
C ALA A 40 27.17 -21.82 11.07
N VAL A 41 25.93 -21.42 11.29
CA VAL A 41 24.75 -21.90 10.57
C VAL A 41 24.31 -20.81 9.62
N LEU A 42 24.19 -21.18 8.34
CA LEU A 42 23.78 -20.28 7.29
C LEU A 42 22.35 -20.62 6.87
N ASP A 43 21.40 -19.80 7.29
CA ASP A 43 20.01 -19.95 6.93
C ASP A 43 19.74 -19.20 5.63
N ILE A 44 19.43 -19.97 4.59
CA ILE A 44 19.16 -19.47 3.24
C ILE A 44 17.65 -19.58 3.01
N PRO A 45 16.93 -18.47 2.79
CA PRO A 45 15.49 -18.54 2.57
C PRO A 45 15.20 -19.23 1.25
N LEU A 46 14.28 -20.18 1.29
CA LEU A 46 13.71 -20.83 0.13
C LEU A 46 12.35 -20.22 -0.13
N ILE A 47 11.99 -20.08 -1.40
CA ILE A 47 10.70 -19.53 -1.79
C ILE A 47 9.82 -20.59 -2.44
N GLU A 48 8.52 -20.45 -2.25
CA GLU A 48 7.55 -21.22 -3.02
C GLU A 48 7.71 -20.94 -4.53
N ARG A 49 7.23 -21.88 -5.35
CA ARG A 49 7.20 -21.68 -6.81
C ARG A 49 6.23 -20.56 -7.20
N ASP A 50 5.17 -20.39 -6.41
CA ASP A 50 4.06 -19.50 -6.70
C ASP A 50 4.41 -18.04 -6.36
N ILE A 51 4.23 -17.15 -7.33
CA ILE A 51 4.38 -15.70 -7.15
C ILE A 51 2.98 -15.10 -7.01
N TYR A 52 2.80 -14.26 -6.02
CA TYR A 52 1.55 -13.58 -5.69
C TYR A 52 1.70 -12.08 -5.91
N THR A 53 0.61 -11.41 -6.27
CA THR A 53 0.51 -9.97 -6.19
C THR A 53 0.16 -9.58 -4.76
N HIS A 54 0.98 -8.72 -4.16
CA HIS A 54 0.80 -8.23 -2.79
C HIS A 54 0.01 -6.93 -2.78
N TYR A 55 -1.12 -6.94 -2.08
CA TYR A 55 -2.00 -5.79 -1.91
C TYR A 55 -2.07 -5.37 -0.45
N LYS A 56 -1.98 -4.06 -0.22
CA LYS A 56 -2.37 -3.43 1.05
C LYS A 56 -3.82 -2.99 0.93
N ILE A 57 -4.67 -3.48 1.82
CA ILE A 57 -6.10 -3.14 1.85
C ILE A 57 -6.27 -1.81 2.57
N ILE A 58 -7.06 -0.91 1.99
CA ILE A 58 -7.31 0.42 2.53
C ILE A 58 -8.81 0.63 2.60
N SER A 59 -9.32 0.69 3.82
CA SER A 59 -10.72 0.94 4.08
C SER A 59 -11.07 2.40 3.81
N ILE A 60 -11.99 2.61 2.87
CA ILE A 60 -12.53 3.94 2.56
C ILE A 60 -13.86 4.09 3.30
N PRO A 61 -14.03 5.14 4.12
CA PRO A 61 -15.30 5.41 4.76
C PRO A 61 -16.35 5.88 3.76
N ILE A 62 -17.61 5.52 4.00
CA ILE A 62 -18.77 5.91 3.20
C ILE A 62 -19.76 6.61 4.12
N SER A 63 -20.08 7.87 3.82
CA SER A 63 -21.09 8.63 4.57
C SER A 63 -22.44 8.57 3.89
N ASN A 64 -23.47 8.35 4.70
CA ASN A 64 -24.86 8.54 4.32
C ASN A 64 -25.51 9.51 5.32
N SER A 65 -25.74 10.75 4.88
CA SER A 65 -26.19 11.88 5.71
C SER A 65 -25.30 12.09 6.94
N ASP A 66 -25.72 11.64 8.12
CA ASP A 66 -25.05 11.90 9.40
C ASP A 66 -24.24 10.70 9.93
N VAL A 67 -24.34 9.53 9.30
CA VAL A 67 -23.65 8.32 9.73
C VAL A 67 -22.58 7.95 8.71
N THR A 68 -21.37 7.70 9.21
CA THR A 68 -20.28 7.20 8.37
C THR A 68 -19.98 5.75 8.72
N HIS A 69 -20.00 4.90 7.71
CA HIS A 69 -19.72 3.49 7.81
C HIS A 69 -18.34 3.18 7.24
N ILE A 70 -17.67 2.20 7.83
CA ILE A 70 -16.41 1.67 7.32
C ILE A 70 -16.40 0.15 7.50
N ILE A 71 -15.80 -0.55 6.53
CA ILE A 71 -15.47 -1.97 6.68
C ILE A 71 -14.01 -2.04 7.05
N ILE A 72 -13.70 -2.55 8.25
CA ILE A 72 -12.32 -2.71 8.72
C ILE A 72 -11.97 -4.19 8.55
N PRO A 73 -11.09 -4.55 7.60
CA PRO A 73 -10.70 -5.93 7.43
C PRO A 73 -9.90 -6.40 8.65
N SER A 74 -10.11 -7.65 9.05
CA SER A 74 -9.31 -8.29 10.12
C SER A 74 -7.82 -8.40 9.74
N TYR A 75 -7.52 -8.46 8.43
CA TYR A 75 -6.18 -8.60 7.90
C TYR A 75 -5.90 -7.49 6.87
N PRO A 76 -4.89 -6.63 7.10
CA PRO A 76 -4.65 -5.45 6.27
C PRO A 76 -3.91 -5.74 4.96
N PHE A 77 -3.46 -6.98 4.73
CA PHE A 77 -2.73 -7.38 3.53
C PHE A 77 -3.34 -8.61 2.88
N LEU A 78 -3.26 -8.67 1.54
CA LEU A 78 -3.79 -9.76 0.73
C LEU A 78 -2.79 -10.14 -0.36
N LEU A 79 -2.52 -11.45 -0.47
CA LEU A 79 -1.76 -12.06 -1.55
C LEU A 79 -2.73 -12.70 -2.53
N VAL A 80 -2.61 -12.36 -3.81
CA VAL A 80 -3.52 -12.84 -4.86
C VAL A 80 -2.74 -13.52 -5.97
N LYS A 81 -3.17 -14.72 -6.35
CA LYS A 81 -2.71 -15.43 -7.54
C LYS A 81 -3.89 -16.11 -8.22
N ARG A 82 -4.41 -15.49 -9.29
CA ARG A 82 -5.64 -15.94 -9.98
C ARG A 82 -6.79 -16.04 -8.97
N LEU A 83 -7.30 -17.24 -8.70
CA LEU A 83 -8.38 -17.52 -7.73
C LEU A 83 -7.85 -17.94 -6.35
N LYS A 84 -6.53 -17.97 -6.14
CA LYS A 84 -5.93 -18.23 -4.82
C LYS A 84 -5.73 -16.91 -4.09
N TYR A 85 -6.22 -16.86 -2.86
CA TYR A 85 -6.09 -15.74 -1.95
C TYR A 85 -5.44 -16.20 -0.65
N ARG A 86 -4.57 -15.37 -0.08
CA ARG A 86 -4.02 -15.57 1.27
C ARG A 86 -3.97 -14.22 1.98
N SER A 87 -4.62 -14.10 3.13
CA SER A 87 -4.51 -12.89 3.95
C SER A 87 -3.24 -12.90 4.78
N ALA A 88 -2.66 -11.73 5.02
CA ALA A 88 -1.48 -11.57 5.85
C ALA A 88 -1.72 -10.55 6.97
N VAL A 89 -1.19 -10.85 8.16
CA VAL A 89 -1.30 -10.00 9.37
C VAL A 89 -0.29 -8.86 9.37
N SER A 90 0.87 -9.07 8.74
CA SER A 90 1.99 -8.13 8.67
C SER A 90 2.40 -7.88 7.22
N PRO A 91 3.01 -6.71 6.92
CA PRO A 91 3.50 -6.42 5.58
C PRO A 91 4.66 -7.36 5.22
N CYS A 92 4.71 -7.78 3.96
CA CYS A 92 5.89 -8.44 3.42
C CYS A 92 7.07 -7.47 3.30
N GLU A 93 8.29 -7.99 3.46
CA GLU A 93 9.51 -7.20 3.41
C GLU A 93 9.93 -6.93 1.96
N GLU A 94 10.24 -5.67 1.64
CA GLU A 94 10.75 -5.29 0.31
C GLU A 94 12.22 -5.70 0.18
N ILE A 95 12.52 -6.58 -0.78
CA ILE A 95 13.87 -7.14 -1.01
C ILE A 95 14.55 -6.56 -2.26
N ASP A 96 13.76 -6.00 -3.18
CA ASP A 96 14.18 -5.32 -4.40
C ASP A 96 13.05 -4.37 -4.82
N ASP A 97 13.29 -3.49 -5.77
CA ASP A 97 12.24 -2.61 -6.30
C ASP A 97 11.01 -3.43 -6.72
N GLU A 98 9.88 -3.20 -6.02
CA GLU A 98 8.59 -3.89 -6.22
C GLU A 98 8.60 -5.41 -5.99
N LYS A 99 9.64 -5.96 -5.34
CA LYS A 99 9.70 -7.36 -4.95
C LYS A 99 9.64 -7.49 -3.45
N PHE A 100 8.72 -8.34 -3.00
CA PHE A 100 8.46 -8.56 -1.59
C PHE A 100 8.67 -10.03 -1.22
N LEU A 101 9.25 -10.25 -0.04
CA LEU A 101 9.36 -11.57 0.59
C LEU A 101 8.38 -11.63 1.76
N CYS A 102 7.48 -12.60 1.72
CA CYS A 102 6.48 -12.81 2.75
C CYS A 102 6.87 -14.08 3.52
N PRO A 103 7.19 -14.00 4.82
CA PRO A 103 7.47 -15.18 5.61
C PRO A 103 6.16 -15.92 5.94
N GLU A 104 6.24 -17.22 6.22
CA GLU A 104 5.04 -18.04 6.45
C GLU A 104 4.27 -17.60 7.71
N GLU A 105 4.98 -17.15 8.74
CA GLU A 105 4.38 -16.62 9.97
C GLU A 105 3.56 -15.32 9.76
N SER A 106 3.73 -14.63 8.63
CA SER A 106 2.91 -13.48 8.29
C SER A 106 1.51 -13.87 7.81
N PHE A 107 1.27 -15.13 7.45
CA PHE A 107 -0.01 -15.57 6.92
C PHE A 107 -1.02 -15.79 8.05
N ALA A 108 -2.22 -15.29 7.82
CA ALA A 108 -3.32 -15.53 8.73
C ALA A 108 -3.89 -16.94 8.50
N GLU A 109 -4.10 -17.68 9.58
CA GLU A 109 -4.88 -18.90 9.57
C GLU A 109 -6.32 -18.59 9.97
N TYR A 110 -7.26 -18.92 9.09
CA TYR A 110 -8.68 -18.72 9.35
C TYR A 110 -9.50 -19.86 8.74
N PRO A 111 -10.58 -20.30 9.43
CA PRO A 111 -11.38 -21.44 9.01
C PRO A 111 -12.32 -21.14 7.84
N ALA A 112 -12.59 -19.86 7.56
CA ALA A 112 -13.55 -19.42 6.56
C ALA A 112 -13.10 -18.13 5.86
N GLU A 113 -13.60 -17.92 4.64
CA GLU A 113 -13.25 -16.76 3.80
C GLU A 113 -13.46 -15.42 4.53
N THR A 114 -12.42 -14.58 4.45
CA THR A 114 -12.42 -13.22 5.00
C THR A 114 -13.31 -12.30 4.18
N CYS A 115 -13.67 -11.14 4.75
CA CYS A 115 -14.50 -10.16 4.05
C CYS A 115 -13.92 -9.78 2.68
N ILE A 116 -12.61 -9.55 2.62
CA ILE A 116 -11.94 -9.14 1.40
C ILE A 116 -11.94 -10.27 0.37
N GLU A 117 -11.76 -11.52 0.79
CA GLU A 117 -11.88 -12.66 -0.12
C GLU A 117 -13.30 -12.81 -0.67
N GLN A 118 -14.33 -12.62 0.16
CA GLN A 118 -15.73 -12.64 -0.29
C GLN A 118 -15.99 -11.55 -1.34
N ILE A 119 -15.46 -10.33 -1.13
CA ILE A 119 -15.53 -9.21 -2.08
C ILE A 119 -14.80 -9.55 -3.39
N MET A 120 -13.56 -10.04 -3.31
CA MET A 120 -12.76 -10.37 -4.50
C MET A 120 -13.36 -11.51 -5.32
N GLN A 121 -14.05 -12.44 -4.68
CA GLN A 121 -14.75 -13.53 -5.33
C GLN A 121 -16.18 -13.15 -5.79
N MET A 122 -16.62 -11.91 -5.58
CA MET A 122 -17.95 -11.42 -5.93
C MET A 122 -19.08 -12.33 -5.39
N LYS A 123 -18.96 -12.76 -4.13
CA LYS A 123 -19.97 -13.61 -3.49
C LYS A 123 -21.31 -12.88 -3.37
N THR A 124 -22.39 -13.62 -3.23
CA THR A 124 -23.71 -13.06 -2.91
C THR A 124 -23.90 -12.83 -1.42
N ASN A 125 -23.11 -13.51 -0.58
CA ASN A 125 -23.16 -13.40 0.87
C ASN A 125 -21.85 -12.82 1.40
N TYR A 126 -21.92 -11.64 2.03
CA TYR A 126 -20.81 -10.90 2.61
C TYR A 126 -20.81 -10.96 4.14
N SER A 127 -21.14 -12.12 4.72
CA SER A 127 -21.34 -12.28 6.17
C SER A 127 -20.11 -11.95 7.02
N SER A 128 -18.90 -12.05 6.48
CA SER A 128 -17.68 -11.68 7.22
C SER A 128 -17.35 -10.19 7.12
N CYS A 129 -18.07 -9.42 6.29
CA CYS A 129 -17.92 -7.97 6.16
C CYS A 129 -18.75 -7.23 7.20
N GLN A 130 -18.17 -7.00 8.37
CA GLN A 130 -18.81 -6.16 9.39
C GLN A 130 -18.61 -4.68 9.08
N GLN A 131 -19.73 -3.94 9.08
CA GLN A 131 -19.71 -2.49 8.98
C GLN A 131 -19.64 -1.88 10.39
N HIS A 132 -18.73 -0.94 10.57
CA HIS A 132 -18.58 -0.20 11.80
C HIS A 132 -19.05 1.24 11.60
N ASN A 133 -19.82 1.75 12.56
CA ASN A 133 -20.19 3.15 12.62
C ASN A 133 -19.02 3.92 13.23
N ILE A 134 -18.49 4.89 12.49
CA ILE A 134 -17.41 5.74 12.95
C ILE A 134 -17.82 7.20 12.89
N ARG A 135 -17.37 7.97 13.88
CA ARG A 135 -17.38 9.43 13.81
C ARG A 135 -16.04 9.86 13.22
N LEU A 136 -16.07 10.28 11.96
CA LEU A 136 -14.90 10.87 11.32
C LEU A 136 -14.88 12.36 11.59
N GLU A 137 -13.67 12.88 11.86
CA GLU A 137 -13.41 14.31 11.73
C GLU A 137 -13.68 14.73 10.28
N ASN A 138 -14.01 16.01 10.08
CA ASN A 138 -14.40 16.52 8.76
C ASN A 138 -13.33 16.32 7.67
N LEU A 139 -12.09 16.00 8.06
CA LEU A 139 -10.93 15.80 7.21
C LEU A 139 -10.10 14.62 7.72
N LYS A 140 -9.71 13.73 6.81
CA LYS A 140 -8.70 12.70 7.05
C LYS A 140 -7.71 12.68 5.90
N ILE A 141 -6.43 12.80 6.23
CA ILE A 141 -5.31 12.73 5.28
C ILE A 141 -4.42 11.58 5.72
N GLN A 142 -4.19 10.59 4.85
CA GLN A 142 -3.39 9.43 5.17
C GLN A 142 -2.48 9.05 4.01
N ARG A 143 -1.18 8.88 4.27
CA ARG A 143 -0.26 8.34 3.27
C ARG A 143 -0.56 6.86 3.04
N ILE A 144 -0.79 6.49 1.78
CA ILE A 144 -1.09 5.12 1.35
C ILE A 144 0.21 4.34 1.17
N PHE A 145 1.03 4.82 0.23
CA PHE A 145 2.29 4.23 -0.23
C PHE A 145 3.07 5.29 -1.01
N LYS A 146 4.40 5.39 -0.81
CA LYS A 146 5.26 6.38 -1.50
C LYS A 146 4.64 7.80 -1.51
N ASN A 147 4.26 8.31 -2.69
CA ASN A 147 3.67 9.65 -2.89
C ASN A 147 2.15 9.64 -3.04
N TYR A 148 1.49 8.52 -2.78
CA TYR A 148 0.05 8.40 -2.86
C TYR A 148 -0.56 8.72 -1.50
N TRP A 149 -1.50 9.67 -1.48
CA TRP A 149 -2.20 10.10 -0.29
C TRP A 149 -3.70 9.90 -0.46
N LEU A 150 -4.33 9.31 0.55
CA LEU A 150 -5.78 9.26 0.66
C LEU A 150 -6.23 10.56 1.33
N LEU A 151 -7.10 11.29 0.65
CA LEU A 151 -7.86 12.38 1.22
C LEU A 151 -9.31 11.93 1.38
N TYR A 152 -9.88 12.20 2.54
CA TYR A 152 -11.30 12.11 2.78
C TYR A 152 -11.78 13.39 3.45
N THR A 153 -12.85 13.99 2.93
CA THR A 153 -13.47 15.18 3.54
C THR A 153 -15.00 15.13 3.40
N THR A 154 -15.71 15.49 4.46
CA THR A 154 -17.17 15.64 4.44
C THR A 154 -17.63 17.04 4.02
N LYS A 155 -16.72 18.02 4.11
CA LYS A 155 -16.95 19.42 3.75
C LYS A 155 -16.20 19.78 2.47
N ASP A 156 -16.67 20.82 1.80
CA ASP A 156 -15.94 21.42 0.69
C ASP A 156 -14.59 21.93 1.15
N LEU A 157 -13.54 21.49 0.46
CA LEU A 157 -12.16 21.75 0.78
C LEU A 157 -11.45 22.31 -0.44
N ILE A 158 -10.54 23.26 -0.25
CA ILE A 158 -9.66 23.74 -1.31
C ILE A 158 -8.26 23.17 -1.10
N ILE A 159 -7.82 22.36 -2.05
CA ILE A 159 -6.41 21.96 -2.20
C ILE A 159 -5.72 23.02 -3.03
N THR A 160 -4.55 23.49 -2.59
CA THR A 160 -3.74 24.46 -3.33
C THR A 160 -2.39 23.85 -3.68
N GLU A 161 -2.02 23.85 -4.96
CA GLU A 161 -0.69 23.46 -5.42
C GLU A 161 0.10 24.70 -5.81
N HIS A 162 1.22 24.93 -5.14
CA HIS A 162 2.17 25.98 -5.44
C HIS A 162 3.27 25.42 -6.35
N CYS A 163 3.20 25.71 -7.64
CA CYS A 163 4.24 25.37 -8.62
C CYS A 163 5.13 26.60 -8.90
N PRO A 164 6.27 26.44 -9.61
CA PRO A 164 7.17 27.56 -9.89
C PRO A 164 6.52 28.69 -10.72
N GLU A 165 5.67 28.33 -11.68
CA GLU A 165 5.09 29.29 -12.65
C GLU A 165 3.64 29.70 -12.33
N HIS A 166 2.91 28.88 -11.57
CA HIS A 166 1.48 29.09 -11.33
C HIS A 166 1.02 28.44 -10.02
N ILE A 167 -0.18 28.85 -9.58
CA ILE A 167 -0.88 28.24 -8.45
C ILE A 167 -2.13 27.56 -8.98
N LYS A 168 -2.32 26.27 -8.68
CA LYS A 168 -3.55 25.53 -8.99
C LYS A 168 -4.40 25.38 -7.72
N LYS A 169 -5.71 25.48 -7.88
CA LYS A 169 -6.68 25.25 -6.79
C LYS A 169 -7.71 24.22 -7.22
N TYR A 170 -8.02 23.30 -6.32
CA TYR A 170 -8.98 22.22 -6.54
C TYR A 170 -10.00 22.22 -5.43
N GLN A 171 -11.28 22.30 -5.78
CA GLN A 171 -12.36 22.13 -4.82
C GLN A 171 -12.75 20.65 -4.77
N VAL A 172 -12.70 20.06 -3.58
CA VAL A 172 -12.92 18.63 -3.38
C VAL A 172 -13.88 18.37 -2.22
N LYS A 173 -14.74 17.36 -2.39
CA LYS A 173 -15.65 16.85 -1.37
C LYS A 173 -15.84 15.35 -1.53
N GLY A 174 -15.55 14.57 -0.49
CA GLY A 174 -15.55 13.10 -0.52
C GLY A 174 -14.15 12.50 -0.47
N THR A 175 -13.96 11.34 -1.11
CA THR A 175 -12.72 10.56 -1.07
C THR A 175 -11.92 10.71 -2.37
N TYR A 176 -10.64 11.05 -2.26
CA TYR A 176 -9.72 11.21 -3.39
C TYR A 176 -8.36 10.58 -3.11
N ILE A 177 -7.68 10.16 -4.19
CA ILE A 177 -6.25 9.84 -4.16
C ILE A 177 -5.51 11.07 -4.69
N ILE A 178 -4.64 11.63 -3.87
CA ILE A 178 -3.77 12.76 -4.23
C ILE A 178 -2.39 12.20 -4.55
N ILE A 179 -1.84 12.64 -5.68
CA ILE A 179 -0.47 12.35 -6.11
C ILE A 179 0.21 13.71 -6.29
N PRO A 180 0.92 14.24 -5.27
CA PRO A 180 1.59 15.52 -5.37
C PRO A 180 2.62 15.52 -6.50
N ASN A 181 2.62 16.57 -7.32
CA ASN A 181 3.64 16.76 -8.34
C ASN A 181 5.00 17.01 -7.66
N GLN A 182 6.08 16.42 -8.21
CA GLN A 182 7.43 16.59 -7.68
C GLN A 182 7.92 18.05 -7.73
N GLU A 183 7.42 18.85 -8.69
CA GLU A 183 7.81 20.25 -8.86
C GLU A 183 6.94 21.24 -8.07
N CYS A 184 5.82 20.77 -7.50
CA CYS A 184 4.87 21.62 -6.80
C CYS A 184 4.77 21.26 -5.32
N ARG A 185 4.39 22.24 -4.48
CA ARG A 185 4.04 22.00 -3.08
C ARG A 185 2.53 21.96 -2.92
N THR A 186 2.00 20.80 -2.57
CA THR A 186 0.56 20.60 -2.36
C THR A 186 0.19 20.90 -0.91
N LYS A 187 -0.65 21.91 -0.71
CA LYS A 187 -1.22 22.33 0.58
C LYS A 187 -2.68 21.85 0.66
N VAL A 188 -2.99 21.13 1.73
CA VAL A 188 -4.36 20.67 2.05
C VAL A 188 -4.72 21.28 3.40
N VAL A 189 -5.65 22.24 3.41
CA VAL A 189 -5.93 23.11 4.57
C VAL A 189 -4.65 23.75 5.08
N ASP A 190 -4.16 23.41 6.26
CA ASP A 190 -2.93 23.97 6.86
C ASP A 190 -1.73 23.02 6.80
N THR A 191 -1.90 21.86 6.18
CA THR A 191 -0.86 20.83 6.10
C THR A 191 -0.26 20.76 4.70
N PHE A 192 1.06 20.82 4.60
CA PHE A 192 1.77 20.53 3.35
C PHE A 192 2.02 19.03 3.21
N ILE A 193 1.63 18.50 2.06
CA ILE A 193 1.91 17.13 1.67
C ILE A 193 3.15 17.16 0.78
N ASN A 194 4.30 16.80 1.33
CA ASN A 194 5.57 16.84 0.61
C ASN A 194 5.84 15.55 -0.16
N THR A 195 6.46 15.69 -1.33
CA THR A 195 7.12 14.58 -2.04
C THR A 195 8.47 14.28 -1.35
N PRO A 196 8.81 13.01 -1.07
CA PRO A 196 10.18 12.57 -0.88
C PRO A 196 10.96 12.86 -2.18
N ARG A 197 12.17 13.43 -2.05
CA ARG A 197 12.95 13.95 -3.18
C ARG A 197 13.52 12.91 -4.16
N TYR A 198 13.26 11.61 -3.97
CA TYR A 198 13.85 10.55 -4.79
C TYR A 198 12.92 9.34 -4.88
N PHE A 199 12.16 9.20 -5.96
CA PHE A 199 11.66 7.89 -6.40
C PHE A 199 11.51 7.83 -7.93
N ALA A 200 12.01 6.73 -8.48
CA ALA A 200 11.93 6.36 -9.88
C ALA A 200 10.48 6.04 -10.30
N ASN A 201 10.19 6.38 -11.55
CA ASN A 201 8.89 6.25 -12.21
C ASN A 201 8.32 4.84 -12.10
N ILE A 202 7.18 4.71 -11.42
CA ILE A 202 6.33 3.52 -11.47
C ILE A 202 4.96 3.95 -11.98
N LYS A 203 4.53 3.35 -13.08
CA LYS A 203 3.18 3.53 -13.63
C LYS A 203 2.23 2.55 -12.95
N LEU A 204 1.60 2.98 -11.86
CA LEU A 204 0.32 2.39 -11.45
C LEU A 204 -0.76 3.03 -12.33
N GLN A 205 -1.26 2.33 -13.35
CA GLN A 205 -2.46 2.76 -14.08
C GLN A 205 -3.69 2.47 -13.21
N LEU A 206 -4.01 3.42 -12.34
CA LEU A 206 -5.36 3.57 -11.81
C LEU A 206 -6.18 4.35 -12.84
N PRO A 207 -7.51 4.16 -12.91
CA PRO A 207 -8.34 5.06 -13.70
C PRO A 207 -8.08 6.49 -13.24
N THR A 208 -7.65 7.34 -14.17
CA THR A 208 -7.43 8.76 -13.90
C THR A 208 -8.80 9.37 -13.57
N ILE A 209 -9.08 9.57 -12.28
CA ILE A 209 -10.19 10.43 -11.88
C ILE A 209 -9.66 11.84 -12.04
N GLU A 210 -10.03 12.48 -13.14
CA GLU A 210 -9.74 13.90 -13.34
C GLU A 210 -10.45 14.70 -12.25
N MET A 211 -9.68 15.44 -11.46
CA MET A 211 -10.27 16.34 -10.47
C MET A 211 -11.02 17.46 -11.21
N PRO A 212 -12.24 17.81 -10.79
CA PRO A 212 -12.95 18.93 -11.37
C PRO A 212 -12.13 20.21 -11.16
N THR A 213 -11.82 20.89 -12.25
CA THR A 213 -11.15 22.19 -12.23
C THR A 213 -12.18 23.28 -11.95
N VAL A 214 -11.88 24.16 -10.99
CA VAL A 214 -12.72 25.33 -10.71
C VAL A 214 -12.52 26.33 -11.86
N ARG A 215 -13.62 26.78 -12.48
CA ARG A 215 -13.57 27.84 -13.50
C ARG A 215 -13.39 29.18 -12.80
N GLU A 216 -12.58 30.08 -13.37
CA GLU A 216 -12.30 31.41 -12.81
C GLU A 216 -13.56 32.27 -12.54
N ASP A 217 -14.70 31.93 -13.17
CA ASP A 217 -15.97 32.62 -13.00
C ASP A 217 -16.64 32.37 -11.63
N ASP A 218 -16.34 31.24 -10.97
CA ASP A 218 -16.90 30.92 -9.64
C ASP A 218 -16.19 31.70 -8.52
N ILE A 219 -14.94 32.12 -8.75
CA ILE A 219 -14.14 32.92 -7.80
C ILE A 219 -14.66 34.37 -7.69
N LYS A 220 -15.36 34.88 -8.71
CA LYS A 220 -15.87 36.26 -8.72
C LYS A 220 -17.18 36.45 -7.96
N LYS A 221 -17.87 35.37 -7.58
CA LYS A 221 -19.13 35.46 -6.81
C LYS A 221 -18.91 35.59 -5.30
N GLU A 222 -17.80 35.12 -4.75
CA GLU A 222 -17.48 35.28 -3.32
C GLU A 222 -16.85 36.64 -2.98
N ALA A 223 -16.40 37.42 -3.98
CA ALA A 223 -15.84 38.76 -3.74
C ALA A 223 -16.91 39.89 -3.72
N LYS A 224 -18.21 39.55 -3.81
CA LYS A 224 -19.32 40.51 -3.82
C LYS A 224 -20.50 40.13 -2.92
N SER A 225 -20.32 39.19 -1.98
CA SER A 225 -21.28 38.92 -0.90
C SER A 225 -20.73 39.33 0.45
#